data_AF-A0A3N4HIC2-F1
#
_entry.id   AF-A0A3N4HIC2-F1
#
_cell.length_a   1.000
_cell.length_b   1.000
_cell.length_c   1.000
_cell.angle_alpha   90.00
_cell.angle_beta   90.00
_cell.angle_gamma   90.00
#
_symmetry.space_group_name_H-M   'P 1'
#
loop_
_entity.id
_entity.type
_entity.pdbx_description
1 polymer ?
#
loop_
_entity_poly.entity_id
_entity_poly.type
_entity_poly.pdbx_seq_one_letter_code
_entity_poly.pdbx_strand_id
1 'polypeptide(L)'
;MAGDESRSSKHSAPVASIATRIRRLNEKRQDLIRRHELFMRRSIAGFEDLGRVCSERGLRLAPYLPQPPPVFVPVTAANLAAQEDQFVVFDYGYYQWKTMQLFTEQWTEALVANDPVTKRALLEWVDNAGFRVLHQSLPQTLEAYVATHSAHSFQAVPEKNWNAWWTGDAV
;
A
#
# COMPACT_ATOMS: atom_id res chain seq x y z
N MET A 1 -29.23 51.61 -19.67
CA MET A 1 -28.69 50.75 -18.60
C MET A 1 -29.85 49.98 -17.98
N ALA A 2 -29.91 48.68 -18.19
CA ALA A 2 -30.79 47.78 -17.46
C ALA A 2 -29.98 46.50 -17.22
N GLY A 3 -29.70 46.23 -15.94
CA GLY A 3 -28.85 45.13 -15.50
C GLY A 3 -29.57 43.80 -15.64
N ASP A 4 -28.90 42.86 -16.30
CA ASP A 4 -29.27 41.46 -16.34
C ASP A 4 -28.71 40.77 -15.09
N GLU A 5 -29.50 40.80 -14.00
CA GLU A 5 -29.27 39.95 -12.82
C GLU A 5 -29.88 38.57 -13.05
N SER A 6 -29.35 37.83 -14.02
CA SER A 6 -29.65 36.40 -14.15
C SER A 6 -28.91 35.62 -13.07
N ARG A 7 -29.57 35.51 -11.92
CA ARG A 7 -29.21 34.68 -10.76
C ARG A 7 -29.01 33.22 -11.21
N SER A 8 -27.75 32.83 -11.34
CA SER A 8 -27.33 31.44 -11.43
C SER A 8 -27.69 30.73 -10.13
N SER A 9 -28.83 30.02 -10.14
CA SER A 9 -29.22 29.17 -9.02
C SER A 9 -28.30 27.95 -9.02
N LYS A 10 -27.31 27.97 -8.12
CA LYS A 10 -26.42 26.84 -7.85
C LYS A 10 -27.25 25.72 -7.24
N HIS A 11 -27.78 24.83 -8.07
CA HIS A 11 -28.37 23.57 -7.62
C HIS A 11 -27.24 22.69 -7.05
N SER A 12 -26.99 22.77 -5.75
CA SER A 12 -26.15 21.81 -5.04
C SER A 12 -26.80 20.43 -5.14
N ALA A 13 -26.05 19.43 -5.61
CA ALA A 13 -26.52 18.05 -5.67
C ALA A 13 -27.06 17.59 -4.30
N PRO A 14 -28.14 16.79 -4.26
CA PRO A 14 -28.74 16.33 -3.01
C PRO A 14 -27.74 15.50 -2.19
N VAL A 15 -27.57 15.85 -0.92
CA VAL A 15 -26.70 15.14 0.02
C VAL A 15 -27.37 13.83 0.45
N ALA A 16 -26.65 12.72 0.37
CA ALA A 16 -27.16 11.41 0.76
C ALA A 16 -27.45 11.34 2.27
N SER A 17 -28.49 10.58 2.66
CA SER A 17 -28.84 10.37 4.07
C SER A 17 -27.71 9.69 4.85
N ILE A 18 -27.66 9.93 6.18
CA ILE A 18 -26.66 9.34 7.08
C ILE A 18 -26.61 7.81 6.96
N ALA A 19 -27.78 7.15 7.00
CA ALA A 19 -27.86 5.69 6.84
C ALA A 19 -27.26 5.21 5.50
N THR A 20 -27.50 5.94 4.41
CA THR A 20 -26.95 5.61 3.09
C THR A 20 -25.43 5.76 3.07
N ARG A 21 -24.89 6.83 3.68
CA ARG A 21 -23.45 7.07 3.78
C ARG A 21 -22.76 6.00 4.61
N ILE A 22 -23.32 5.64 5.77
CA ILE A 22 -22.82 4.56 6.63
C ILE A 22 -22.75 3.24 5.85
N ARG A 23 -23.84 2.86 5.15
CA ARG A 23 -23.87 1.64 4.33
C ARG A 23 -22.77 1.65 3.27
N ARG A 24 -22.68 2.72 2.47
CA ARG A 24 -21.66 2.86 1.42
C ARG A 24 -20.24 2.81 1.99
N LEU A 25 -20.00 3.43 3.14
CA LEU A 25 -18.70 3.40 3.79
C LEU A 25 -18.34 1.98 4.24
N ASN A 26 -19.27 1.25 4.85
CA ASN A 26 -19.04 -0.15 5.23
C ASN A 26 -18.77 -1.04 4.03
N GLU A 27 -19.49 -0.86 2.92
CA GLU A 27 -19.21 -1.58 1.66
C GLU A 27 -17.79 -1.31 1.14
N LYS A 28 -17.38 -0.04 1.13
CA LYS A 28 -16.02 0.36 0.75
C LYS A 28 -14.95 -0.24 1.67
N ARG A 29 -15.20 -0.30 2.98
CA ARG A 29 -14.29 -0.90 3.97
C ARG A 29 -14.09 -2.39 3.71
N GLN A 30 -15.18 -3.12 3.49
CA GLN A 30 -15.13 -4.55 3.18
C GLN A 30 -14.40 -4.82 1.86
N ASP A 31 -14.63 -3.98 0.84
CA ASP A 31 -13.88 -4.07 -0.41
C ASP A 31 -12.38 -3.84 -0.22
N LEU A 32 -11.99 -2.82 0.55
CA LEU A 32 -10.58 -2.55 0.84
C LEU A 32 -9.91 -3.72 1.59
N ILE A 33 -10.57 -4.28 2.61
CA ILE A 33 -10.07 -5.47 3.31
C ILE A 33 -9.84 -6.63 2.33
N ARG A 34 -10.84 -6.94 1.50
CA ARG A 34 -10.72 -8.02 0.51
C ARG A 34 -9.57 -7.79 -0.47
N ARG A 35 -9.42 -6.57 -0.99
CA ARG A 35 -8.31 -6.20 -1.88
C ARG A 35 -6.97 -6.41 -1.18
N HIS A 36 -6.86 -6.03 0.09
CA HIS A 36 -5.66 -6.19 0.90
C HIS A 36 -5.31 -7.67 1.12
N GLU A 37 -6.28 -8.50 1.50
CA GLU A 37 -6.08 -9.94 1.73
C GLU A 37 -5.70 -10.70 0.46
N LEU A 38 -6.32 -10.34 -0.67
CA LEU A 38 -5.98 -10.94 -1.96
C LEU A 38 -4.54 -10.61 -2.36
N PHE A 39 -4.17 -9.33 -2.23
CA PHE A 39 -2.85 -8.89 -2.62
C PHE A 39 -1.77 -9.43 -1.67
N MET A 40 -2.04 -9.49 -0.36
CA MET A 40 -1.17 -10.13 0.63
C MET A 40 -0.88 -11.59 0.28
N ARG A 41 -1.90 -12.39 -0.07
CA ARG A 41 -1.71 -13.79 -0.47
C ARG A 41 -0.82 -13.92 -1.71
N ARG A 42 -1.01 -13.04 -2.71
CA ARG A 42 -0.15 -12.97 -3.89
C ARG A 42 1.30 -12.67 -3.50
N SER A 43 1.52 -11.66 -2.67
CA SER A 43 2.88 -11.23 -2.31
C SER A 43 3.61 -12.27 -1.46
N ILE A 44 2.91 -12.99 -0.59
CA ILE A 44 3.47 -14.16 0.11
C ILE A 44 3.94 -15.21 -0.90
N ALA A 45 3.06 -15.62 -1.82
CA ALA A 45 3.39 -16.65 -2.82
C ALA A 45 4.58 -16.22 -3.71
N GLY A 46 4.59 -14.97 -4.19
CA GLY A 46 5.69 -14.45 -5.00
C GLY A 46 7.03 -14.41 -4.24
N PHE A 47 6.98 -14.12 -2.93
CA PHE A 47 8.18 -14.12 -2.11
C PHE A 47 8.67 -15.54 -1.76
N GLU A 48 7.76 -16.50 -1.55
CA GLU A 48 8.10 -17.92 -1.40
C GLU A 48 8.80 -18.45 -2.65
N ASP A 49 8.31 -18.09 -3.84
CA ASP A 49 8.95 -18.43 -5.11
C ASP A 49 10.34 -17.81 -5.24
N LEU A 50 10.49 -16.53 -4.89
CA LEU A 50 11.81 -15.87 -4.84
C LEU A 50 12.74 -16.58 -3.84
N GLY A 51 12.22 -16.97 -2.68
CA GLY A 51 12.96 -17.70 -1.66
C GLY A 51 13.52 -19.03 -2.17
N ARG A 52 12.73 -19.77 -2.96
CA ARG A 52 13.18 -20.98 -3.66
C ARG A 52 14.30 -20.69 -4.66
N VAL A 53 14.13 -19.69 -5.53
CA VAL A 53 15.15 -19.27 -6.51
C VAL A 53 16.46 -18.86 -5.82
N CYS A 54 16.37 -18.10 -4.72
CA CYS A 54 17.53 -17.74 -3.91
C CYS A 54 18.22 -18.97 -3.32
N SER A 55 17.45 -19.91 -2.78
CA SER A 55 17.98 -21.13 -2.16
C SER A 55 18.72 -22.01 -3.17
N GLU A 56 18.20 -22.16 -4.39
CA GLU A 56 18.86 -22.86 -5.50
C GLU A 56 20.21 -22.23 -5.88
N ARG A 57 20.36 -20.92 -5.64
CA ARG A 57 21.60 -20.16 -5.86
C ARG A 57 22.50 -20.07 -4.61
N GLY A 58 22.17 -20.80 -3.54
CA GLY A 58 22.92 -20.76 -2.28
C GLY A 58 22.76 -19.46 -1.47
N LEU A 59 21.72 -18.67 -1.77
CA LEU A 59 21.39 -17.42 -1.06
C LEU A 59 20.29 -17.67 -0.04
N ARG A 60 20.40 -17.04 1.14
CA ARG A 60 19.38 -17.11 2.19
C ARG A 60 18.61 -15.81 2.29
N LEU A 61 17.38 -15.83 1.75
CA LEU A 61 16.43 -14.72 1.87
C LEU A 61 15.71 -14.78 3.22
N ALA A 62 15.55 -13.63 3.88
CA ALA A 62 14.79 -13.53 5.11
C ALA A 62 13.29 -13.76 4.88
N PRO A 63 12.54 -14.27 5.86
CA PRO A 63 11.09 -14.44 5.73
C PRO A 63 10.37 -13.13 5.40
N TYR A 64 9.35 -13.20 4.55
CA TYR A 64 8.50 -12.05 4.24
C TYR A 64 7.44 -11.83 5.30
N LEU A 65 7.25 -10.57 5.69
CA LEU A 65 6.23 -10.14 6.63
C LEU A 65 5.32 -9.13 5.91
N PRO A 66 4.14 -9.55 5.40
CA PRO A 66 3.25 -8.64 4.73
C PRO A 66 2.64 -7.62 5.70
N GLN A 67 2.26 -6.47 5.16
CA GLN A 67 1.44 -5.51 5.90
C GLN A 67 0.06 -6.11 6.17
N PRO A 68 -0.46 -6.08 7.42
CA PRO A 68 -1.82 -6.53 7.71
C PRO A 68 -2.86 -5.54 7.19
N PRO A 69 -4.11 -5.99 6.93
CA PRO A 69 -5.19 -5.09 6.55
C PRO A 69 -5.51 -4.08 7.66
N PRO A 70 -6.05 -2.89 7.32
CA PRO A 70 -6.43 -1.90 8.30
C PRO A 70 -7.59 -2.39 9.18
N VAL A 71 -7.56 -2.01 10.46
CA VAL A 71 -8.65 -2.28 11.41
C VAL A 71 -9.62 -1.10 11.41
N PHE A 72 -10.91 -1.39 11.26
CA PHE A 72 -11.97 -0.39 11.28
C PHE A 72 -12.81 -0.48 12.55
N VAL A 73 -13.12 0.66 13.16
CA VAL A 73 -14.12 0.76 14.21
C VAL A 73 -15.53 0.85 13.62
N PRO A 74 -16.59 0.43 14.36
CA PRO A 74 -17.97 0.57 13.91
C PRO A 74 -18.34 2.03 13.57
N VAL A 75 -19.03 2.22 12.44
CA VAL A 75 -19.49 3.53 11.99
C VAL A 75 -20.83 3.88 12.64
N THR A 76 -20.89 5.05 13.26
CA THR A 76 -22.08 5.65 13.85
C THR A 76 -22.34 7.01 13.19
N ALA A 77 -23.52 7.59 13.42
CA ALA A 77 -23.81 8.94 12.95
C ALA A 77 -22.82 9.98 13.49
N ALA A 78 -22.33 9.79 14.73
CA ALA A 78 -21.43 10.71 15.41
C ALA A 78 -20.00 10.69 14.86
N ASN A 79 -19.51 9.54 14.39
CA ASN A 79 -18.14 9.40 13.88
C ASN A 79 -18.06 9.33 12.34
N LEU A 80 -19.18 9.39 11.62
CA LEU A 80 -19.24 9.15 10.17
C LEU A 80 -18.24 10.00 9.36
N ALA A 81 -18.16 11.31 9.60
CA ALA A 81 -17.26 12.18 8.84
C ALA A 81 -15.78 11.79 9.04
N ALA A 82 -15.34 11.63 10.29
CA ALA A 82 -13.98 11.19 10.60
C ALA A 82 -13.67 9.80 10.01
N GLN A 83 -14.66 8.92 10.00
CA GLN A 83 -14.54 7.56 9.45
C GLN A 83 -14.49 7.54 7.91
N GLU A 84 -15.08 8.51 7.22
CA GLU A 84 -14.93 8.72 5.78
C GLU A 84 -13.54 9.26 5.43
N ASP A 85 -13.04 10.24 6.18
CA ASP A 85 -11.68 10.79 5.99
C ASP A 85 -10.61 9.72 6.25
N GLN A 86 -10.75 8.95 7.35
CA GLN A 86 -9.86 7.83 7.65
C GLN A 86 -9.85 6.78 6.53
N PHE A 87 -11.00 6.52 5.91
CA PHE A 87 -11.07 5.59 4.79
C PHE A 87 -10.26 6.07 3.58
N VAL A 88 -10.27 7.37 3.28
CA VAL A 88 -9.45 7.94 2.18
C VAL A 88 -7.96 7.70 2.45
N VAL A 89 -7.53 7.92 3.70
CA VAL A 89 -6.13 7.67 4.11
C VAL A 89 -5.76 6.19 3.94
N PHE A 90 -6.62 5.27 4.37
CA PHE A 90 -6.34 3.83 4.25
C PHE A 90 -6.35 3.33 2.81
N ASP A 91 -7.26 3.82 1.97
CA ASP A 91 -7.30 3.45 0.56
C ASP A 91 -6.05 3.96 -0.18
N TYR A 92 -5.60 5.18 0.14
CA TYR A 92 -4.34 5.71 -0.37
C TYR A 92 -3.14 4.91 0.14
N GLY A 93 -3.09 4.58 1.44
CA GLY A 93 -2.04 3.73 2.00
C GLY A 93 -1.96 2.35 1.33
N TYR A 94 -3.11 1.72 1.05
CA TYR A 94 -3.17 0.49 0.28
C TYR A 94 -2.63 0.67 -1.15
N TYR A 95 -2.98 1.76 -1.83
CA TYR A 95 -2.44 2.07 -3.17
C TYR A 95 -0.92 2.19 -3.15
N GLN A 96 -0.36 2.90 -2.16
CA GLN A 96 1.09 3.04 -1.99
C GLN A 96 1.77 1.69 -1.74
N TRP A 97 1.29 0.94 -0.75
CA TRP A 97 1.82 -0.37 -0.42
C TRP A 97 1.78 -1.33 -1.62
N LYS A 98 0.61 -1.44 -2.27
CA LYS A 98 0.44 -2.30 -3.46
C LYS A 98 1.43 -1.93 -4.56
N THR A 99 1.59 -0.63 -4.84
CA THR A 99 2.45 -0.15 -5.94
C THR A 99 3.91 -0.46 -5.66
N MET A 100 4.37 -0.20 -4.42
CA MET A 100 5.75 -0.51 -4.03
C MET A 100 6.02 -2.01 -3.98
N GLN A 101 5.05 -2.81 -3.55
CA GLN A 101 5.19 -4.26 -3.54
C GLN A 101 5.27 -4.84 -4.97
N LEU A 102 4.46 -4.33 -5.91
CA LEU A 102 4.56 -4.70 -7.34
C LEU A 102 5.91 -4.29 -7.93
N PHE A 103 6.40 -3.09 -7.60
CA PHE A 103 7.74 -2.65 -7.97
C PHE A 103 8.80 -3.66 -7.48
N THR A 104 8.75 -4.03 -6.19
CA THR A 104 9.71 -4.98 -5.60
C THR A 104 9.63 -6.34 -6.26
N GLU A 105 8.44 -6.90 -6.49
CA GLU A 105 8.23 -8.17 -7.21
C GLU A 105 8.96 -8.12 -8.57
N GLN A 106 8.63 -7.13 -9.41
CA GLN A 106 9.20 -7.01 -10.76
C GLN A 106 10.69 -6.67 -10.74
N TRP A 107 11.15 -5.87 -9.78
CA TRP A 107 12.57 -5.56 -9.62
C TRP A 107 13.36 -6.83 -9.31
N THR A 108 12.84 -7.69 -8.40
CA THR A 108 13.51 -8.96 -8.08
C THR A 108 13.54 -9.93 -9.25
N GLU A 109 12.48 -9.99 -10.07
CA GLU A 109 12.48 -10.75 -11.33
C GLU A 109 13.56 -10.25 -12.28
N ALA A 110 13.68 -8.93 -12.45
CA ALA A 110 14.71 -8.32 -13.29
C ALA A 110 16.14 -8.55 -12.75
N LEU A 111 16.31 -8.65 -11.43
CA LEU A 111 17.59 -9.04 -10.81
C LEU A 111 17.91 -10.51 -11.10
N VAL A 112 16.94 -11.41 -10.95
CA VAL A 112 17.07 -12.85 -11.22
C VAL A 112 17.47 -13.11 -12.67
N ALA A 113 16.85 -12.39 -13.61
CA ALA A 113 17.10 -12.46 -15.05
C ALA A 113 18.34 -11.66 -15.51
N ASN A 114 18.92 -10.83 -14.62
CA ASN A 114 19.95 -9.86 -14.94
C ASN A 114 19.60 -8.94 -16.14
N ASP A 115 18.36 -8.45 -16.18
CA ASP A 115 17.84 -7.66 -17.29
C ASP A 115 17.88 -6.14 -16.99
N PRO A 116 18.82 -5.38 -17.59
CA PRO A 116 18.92 -3.95 -17.37
C PRO A 116 17.81 -3.14 -18.06
N VAL A 117 17.17 -3.67 -19.11
CA VAL A 117 16.09 -2.97 -19.83
C VAL A 117 14.85 -2.95 -18.95
N THR A 118 14.47 -4.09 -18.38
CA THR A 118 13.35 -4.17 -17.44
C THR A 118 13.59 -3.31 -16.21
N LYS A 119 14.79 -3.34 -15.61
CA LYS A 119 15.13 -2.45 -14.48
C LYS A 119 14.87 -0.98 -14.81
N ARG A 120 15.31 -0.50 -15.98
CA ARG A 120 15.09 0.89 -16.39
C ARG A 120 13.59 1.21 -16.56
N ALA A 121 12.86 0.35 -17.24
CA ALA A 121 11.42 0.52 -17.46
C ALA A 121 10.64 0.57 -16.12
N LEU A 122 11.07 -0.20 -15.11
CA LEU A 122 10.45 -0.17 -13.79
C LEU A 122 10.68 1.14 -13.04
N LEU A 123 11.87 1.75 -13.19
CA LEU A 123 12.15 3.06 -12.60
C LEU A 123 11.28 4.15 -13.24
N GLU A 124 11.14 4.14 -14.56
CA GLU A 124 10.23 5.05 -15.26
C GLU A 124 8.77 4.83 -14.84
N TRP A 125 8.34 3.58 -14.69
CA TRP A 125 6.99 3.26 -14.24
C TRP A 125 6.68 3.76 -12.83
N VAL A 126 7.59 3.54 -11.88
CA VAL A 126 7.36 3.93 -10.47
C VAL A 126 7.42 5.45 -10.30
N ASP A 127 8.29 6.14 -11.04
CA ASP A 127 8.33 7.61 -11.09
C ASP A 127 7.03 8.18 -11.68
N ASN A 128 6.52 7.61 -12.76
CA ASN A 128 5.23 8.01 -13.37
C ASN A 128 4.04 7.73 -12.46
N ALA A 129 4.13 6.73 -11.57
CA ALA A 129 3.15 6.48 -10.53
C ALA A 129 3.25 7.47 -9.35
N GLY A 130 4.18 8.42 -9.38
CA GLY A 130 4.36 9.46 -8.37
C GLY A 130 5.22 9.03 -7.17
N PHE A 131 5.91 7.90 -7.26
CA PHE A 131 6.77 7.39 -6.21
C PHE A 131 8.23 7.67 -6.55
N ARG A 132 8.95 8.30 -5.63
CA ARG A 132 10.39 8.54 -5.79
C ARG A 132 11.15 7.39 -5.16
N VAL A 133 11.86 6.63 -5.97
CA VAL A 133 12.80 5.62 -5.51
C VAL A 133 14.22 6.18 -5.62
N LEU A 134 15.04 6.05 -4.58
CA LEU A 134 16.43 6.49 -4.65
C LEU A 134 17.22 5.45 -5.46
N HIS A 135 17.47 5.72 -6.74
CA HIS A 135 18.11 4.75 -7.65
C HIS A 135 19.42 4.20 -7.09
N GLN A 136 20.22 5.07 -6.45
CA GLN A 136 21.50 4.72 -5.83
C GLN A 136 21.40 3.77 -4.63
N SER A 137 20.23 3.67 -3.99
CA SER A 137 20.01 2.73 -2.89
C SER A 137 19.42 1.40 -3.35
N LEU A 138 19.09 1.25 -4.63
CA LEU A 138 18.54 0.00 -5.14
C LEU A 138 19.64 -1.04 -5.35
N PRO A 139 19.44 -2.28 -4.87
CA PRO A 139 20.37 -3.36 -5.13
C PRO A 139 20.41 -3.66 -6.63
N GLN A 140 21.62 -3.74 -7.18
CA GLN A 140 21.85 -3.96 -8.60
C GLN A 140 21.96 -5.44 -8.98
N THR A 141 22.19 -6.30 -7.98
CA THR A 141 22.24 -7.76 -8.13
C THR A 141 21.33 -8.44 -7.11
N LEU A 142 21.01 -9.73 -7.36
CA LEU A 142 20.21 -10.52 -6.45
C LEU A 142 20.91 -10.72 -5.09
N GLU A 143 22.23 -10.90 -5.09
CA GLU A 143 23.05 -11.04 -3.89
C GLU A 143 23.00 -9.77 -3.04
N ALA A 144 23.13 -8.59 -3.66
CA ALA A 144 22.99 -7.31 -2.97
C ALA A 144 21.58 -7.15 -2.39
N TYR A 145 20.54 -7.56 -3.12
CA TYR A 145 19.16 -7.52 -2.63
C TYR A 145 18.98 -8.39 -1.38
N VAL A 146 19.45 -9.64 -1.43
CA VAL A 146 19.38 -10.58 -0.31
C VAL A 146 20.19 -10.07 0.88
N ALA A 147 21.39 -9.53 0.66
CA ALA A 147 22.23 -9.00 1.73
C ALA A 147 21.54 -7.85 2.49
N THR A 148 20.90 -6.91 1.77
CA THR A 148 20.18 -5.79 2.39
C THR A 148 18.96 -6.26 3.18
N HIS A 149 18.21 -7.25 2.67
CA HIS A 149 17.04 -7.78 3.39
C HIS A 149 17.44 -8.63 4.60
N SER A 150 18.53 -9.38 4.51
CA SER A 150 19.05 -10.18 5.62
C SER A 150 19.69 -9.32 6.73
N ALA A 151 20.28 -8.17 6.38
CA ALA A 151 20.85 -7.22 7.36
C ALA A 151 19.78 -6.56 8.26
N HIS A 152 18.53 -6.44 7.79
CA HIS A 152 17.42 -5.92 8.60
C HIS A 152 16.67 -7.00 9.39
N SER A 153 17.09 -8.26 9.30
CA SER A 153 16.41 -9.41 9.90
C SER A 153 16.91 -9.81 11.30
N PHE A 154 17.75 -8.98 11.95
CA PHE A 154 18.27 -9.22 13.30
C PHE A 154 18.08 -8.03 14.27
N GLN A 155 17.01 -7.27 14.10
CA GLN A 155 16.40 -6.58 15.24
C GLN A 155 14.92 -6.99 15.30
N ALA A 156 14.65 -8.06 16.05
CA ALA A 156 13.31 -8.31 16.53
C ALA A 156 12.86 -7.09 17.32
N VAL A 157 12.09 -6.20 16.68
CA VAL A 157 11.35 -5.18 17.40
C VAL A 157 10.36 -5.94 18.28
N PRO A 158 10.35 -5.73 19.61
CA PRO A 158 9.41 -6.43 20.48
C PRO A 158 7.99 -6.24 19.98
N GLU A 159 7.18 -7.32 19.98
CA GLU A 159 5.75 -7.36 19.61
C GLU A 159 4.91 -6.20 20.19
N LYS A 160 5.40 -5.50 21.21
CA LYS A 160 4.74 -4.38 21.87
C LYS A 160 4.65 -3.08 21.05
N ASN A 161 5.39 -2.92 19.95
CA ASN A 161 5.38 -1.64 19.21
C ASN A 161 4.52 -1.62 17.94
N TRP A 162 3.94 -2.75 17.51
CA TRP A 162 3.10 -2.75 16.31
C TRP A 162 1.75 -2.04 16.54
N ASN A 163 1.24 -2.04 17.78
CA ASN A 163 -0.02 -1.39 18.12
C ASN A 163 0.10 0.14 18.29
N ALA A 164 1.28 0.67 18.63
CA ALA A 164 1.43 2.07 19.02
C ALA A 164 1.19 3.08 17.88
N TRP A 165 1.37 2.67 16.61
CA TRP A 165 1.10 3.53 15.46
C TRP A 165 -0.39 3.55 15.04
N TRP A 166 -1.20 2.64 15.57
CA TRP A 166 -2.61 2.48 15.18
C TRP A 166 -3.61 2.75 16.30
N THR A 167 -3.21 2.70 17.58
CA THR A 167 -4.13 2.94 18.71
C THR A 167 -4.40 4.42 19.01
N GLY A 168 -3.68 5.35 18.38
CA GLY A 168 -3.83 6.78 18.69
C GLY A 168 -3.34 7.16 20.09
N ASP A 169 -2.63 6.26 20.79
CA ASP A 169 -1.95 6.54 22.04
C ASP A 169 -0.51 6.97 21.76
N ALA A 170 -0.36 8.09 21.06
CA ALA A 170 0.83 8.91 21.17
C ALA A 170 0.43 10.11 22.05
N VAL A 171 1.09 10.22 23.21
CA VAL A 171 0.98 11.35 24.14
C VAL A 171 1.22 12.66 23.41
#